data_AF-A0A2G8S4M7-F1
#
_entry.id   AF-A0A2G8S4M7-F1
#
_cell.length_a   1.000
_cell.length_b   1.000
_cell.length_c   1.000
_cell.angle_alpha   90.00
_cell.angle_beta   90.00
_cell.angle_gamma   90.00
#
_symmetry.space_group_name_H-M   'P 1'
#
loop_
_entity.id
_entity.type
_entity.pdbx_description
1 polymer ?
#
loop_
_entity_poly.entity_id
_entity_poly.type
_entity_poly.pdbx_seq_one_letter_code
_entity_poly.pdbx_strand_id
1 'polypeptide(L)'
;MRVLNTQTCHFVDIDPMKTGTKYAILSHTWDATGEQTYGELRSIQERYTAVPMVQAPPPQTLPPGFQIVPSNHQNPNSPFSNNHHDTSSPEYSQTGSQLHALWYAWPELNGQLTVGTIHDTSSCSPSSIWGDPELSPKIREACRVARQKSYLYLWIDSCCIDKTSSSELSESINSMYQWYSRADICYAFLPDVPAEEDHRAKGSRFRRSRWFTRGWTLQELIAPLDLVFLANDWTVIGSKESLAKPIIDITDIEYNALLRVQPLDEFSVAQRLSWAAKRETTRVEDRAYSLLGIFGINMPTLYGEGEGAFRRLQEEIMRRIPDQSLFAWTRCELPDPSSHLHHPEYAHAQKDQRRFAFSGSRTTSISLLASSIKDFSNCAGIESLSHDEVLRRLRLPITISPHMASAFSSPRYIFRPPSTFLLNV
;
A
#
# COMPACT_ATOMS: atom_id res chain seq x y z
N MET A 1 -4.42 13.48 1.55
CA MET A 1 -4.19 12.21 2.26
C MET A 1 -3.46 12.53 3.55
N ARG A 2 -4.02 12.17 4.70
CA ARG A 2 -3.37 12.36 5.99
C ARG A 2 -2.31 11.27 6.20
N VAL A 3 -1.14 11.65 6.71
CA VAL A 3 0.00 10.75 7.03
C VAL A 3 0.63 11.14 8.36
N LEU A 4 1.48 10.29 8.90
CA LEU A 4 2.36 10.61 10.03
C LEU A 4 3.70 11.15 9.54
N ASN A 5 4.17 12.22 10.18
CA ASN A 5 5.58 12.59 10.14
C ASN A 5 6.37 11.62 11.02
N THR A 6 7.31 10.87 10.45
CA THR A 6 8.05 9.81 11.16
C THR A 6 9.07 10.32 12.18
N GLN A 7 9.35 11.63 12.20
CA GLN A 7 10.23 12.26 13.19
C GLN A 7 9.45 12.78 14.40
N THR A 8 8.27 13.38 14.17
CA THR A 8 7.46 14.03 15.21
C THR A 8 6.24 13.22 15.63
N CYS A 9 5.90 12.15 14.91
CA CYS A 9 4.65 11.37 15.04
C CYS A 9 3.36 12.20 14.91
N HIS A 10 3.42 13.41 14.35
CA HIS A 10 2.27 14.27 14.13
C HIS A 10 1.61 14.03 12.76
N PHE A 11 0.31 14.25 12.68
CA PHE A 11 -0.40 14.21 11.40
C PHE A 11 0.01 15.37 10.48
N VAL A 12 0.18 15.06 9.20
CA VAL A 12 0.44 16.00 8.13
C VAL A 12 -0.42 15.61 6.94
N ASP A 13 -1.02 16.57 6.25
CA ASP A 13 -1.71 16.33 4.99
C ASP A 13 -0.73 16.48 3.81
N ILE A 14 -0.68 15.44 2.99
CA ILE A 14 0.10 15.43 1.74
C ILE A 14 -0.82 15.16 0.55
N ASP A 15 -0.37 15.65 -0.61
CA ASP A 15 -0.92 15.28 -1.89
C ASP A 15 -0.09 14.14 -2.51
N PRO A 16 -0.61 12.89 -2.56
CA PRO A 16 0.08 11.77 -3.18
C PRO A 16 0.15 11.91 -4.72
N MET A 17 -0.55 12.87 -5.31
CA MET A 17 -0.50 13.18 -6.74
C MET A 17 0.65 14.11 -7.11
N LYS A 18 1.13 14.90 -6.15
CA LYS A 18 2.18 15.89 -6.36
C LYS A 18 3.52 15.20 -6.64
N THR A 19 4.15 15.60 -7.75
CA THR A 19 5.48 15.13 -8.14
C THR A 19 6.49 15.35 -7.01
N GLY A 20 7.26 14.31 -6.68
CA GLY A 20 8.31 14.36 -5.66
C GLY A 20 7.82 14.10 -4.22
N THR A 21 6.51 13.95 -3.99
CA THR A 21 6.00 13.45 -2.71
C THR A 21 6.48 12.02 -2.51
N LYS A 22 7.26 11.79 -1.44
CA LYS A 22 7.73 10.45 -1.06
C LYS A 22 7.14 10.00 0.25
N TYR A 23 6.57 8.80 0.31
CA TYR A 23 6.00 8.25 1.52
C TYR A 23 6.06 6.72 1.55
N ALA A 24 6.20 6.19 2.76
CA ALA A 24 6.00 4.78 3.05
C ALA A 24 4.54 4.52 3.40
N ILE A 25 4.08 3.29 3.21
CA ILE A 25 2.77 2.82 3.66
C ILE A 25 2.94 1.53 4.48
N LEU A 26 2.25 1.43 5.60
CA LEU A 26 2.15 0.19 6.36
C LEU A 26 0.87 -0.52 5.92
N SER A 27 1.04 -1.73 5.40
CA SER A 27 -0.08 -2.62 5.08
C SER A 27 -0.88 -2.96 6.33
N HIS A 28 -2.18 -3.15 6.17
CA HIS A 28 -3.12 -3.43 7.24
C HIS A 28 -2.78 -4.74 7.95
N THR A 29 -2.65 -4.67 9.27
CA THR A 29 -2.41 -5.86 10.10
C THR A 29 -3.23 -5.76 11.36
N TRP A 30 -4.15 -6.70 11.54
CA TRP A 30 -5.02 -6.68 12.72
C TRP A 30 -4.24 -7.13 13.97
N ASP A 31 -4.26 -6.35 15.03
CA ASP A 31 -3.78 -6.79 16.34
C ASP A 31 -4.96 -7.41 17.11
N ALA A 32 -4.71 -8.47 17.88
CA ALA A 32 -5.71 -9.05 18.76
C ALA A 32 -6.22 -8.07 19.81
N THR A 33 -5.41 -7.07 20.18
CA THR A 33 -5.79 -5.99 21.10
C THR A 33 -6.42 -4.79 20.41
N GLY A 34 -6.64 -4.84 19.09
CA GLY A 34 -7.11 -3.71 18.30
C GLY A 34 -5.98 -2.78 17.84
N GLU A 35 -6.29 -1.92 16.87
CA GLU A 35 -5.33 -0.94 16.34
C GLU A 35 -5.64 0.46 16.87
N GLN A 36 -4.59 1.23 17.17
CA GLN A 36 -4.74 2.62 17.59
C GLN A 36 -5.39 3.44 16.48
N THR A 37 -6.48 4.09 16.83
CA THR A 37 -7.35 4.87 15.95
C THR A 37 -6.82 6.29 15.74
N TYR A 38 -7.43 6.99 14.78
CA TYR A 38 -7.16 8.42 14.54
C TYR A 38 -7.38 9.27 15.80
N GLY A 39 -8.52 9.09 16.48
CA GLY A 39 -8.88 9.86 17.66
C GLY A 39 -7.93 9.63 18.83
N GLU A 40 -7.59 8.37 19.12
CA GLU A 40 -6.63 8.02 20.18
C GLU A 40 -5.26 8.63 19.92
N LEU A 41 -4.72 8.49 18.70
CA LEU A 41 -3.41 9.07 18.38
C LEU A 41 -3.43 10.60 18.42
N ARG A 42 -4.55 11.23 18.02
CA ARG A 42 -4.72 12.68 18.10
C ARG A 42 -4.69 13.17 19.55
N SER A 43 -5.36 12.47 20.47
CA SER A 43 -5.32 12.79 21.91
C SER A 43 -3.91 12.67 22.50
N ILE A 44 -3.10 11.71 22.03
CA ILE A 44 -1.69 11.60 22.42
C ILE A 44 -0.92 12.81 21.88
N GLN A 45 -1.05 13.12 20.59
CA GLN A 45 -0.34 14.23 19.95
C GLN A 45 -0.59 15.56 20.68
N GLU A 46 -1.83 15.84 21.08
CA GLU A 46 -2.23 17.06 21.82
C GLU A 46 -1.41 17.30 23.11
N ARG A 47 -0.94 16.23 23.77
CA ARG A 47 -0.06 16.34 24.95
C ARG A 47 1.32 16.89 24.63
N TYR A 48 1.76 16.77 23.38
CA TYR A 48 3.09 17.15 22.90
C TYR A 48 3.07 18.34 21.94
N THR A 49 1.89 18.91 21.64
CA THR A 49 1.74 20.09 20.77
C THR A 49 2.04 21.42 21.49
N ALA A 50 2.43 21.40 22.77
CA ALA A 50 2.70 22.61 23.55
C ALA A 50 4.19 22.84 23.82
N VAL A 51 4.82 23.69 23.00
CA VAL A 51 5.67 24.76 23.55
C VAL A 51 4.85 26.05 23.35
N PRO A 52 4.28 26.65 24.41
CA PRO A 52 3.80 28.01 24.31
C PRO A 52 5.01 28.86 23.89
N MET A 53 4.86 29.68 22.86
CA MET A 53 5.75 30.83 22.71
C MET A 53 5.68 31.58 24.04
N VAL A 54 6.74 31.51 24.83
CA VAL A 54 7.01 32.55 25.82
C VAL A 54 7.00 33.82 24.99
N GLN A 55 5.93 34.61 25.12
CA GLN A 55 5.95 35.98 24.62
C GLN A 55 7.21 36.58 25.22
N ALA A 56 8.18 36.89 24.37
CA ALA A 56 9.32 37.68 24.80
C ALA A 56 8.74 38.88 25.55
N PRO A 57 9.19 39.16 26.78
CA PRO A 57 8.74 40.37 27.47
C PRO A 57 8.99 41.55 26.51
N PRO A 58 8.07 42.52 26.45
CA PRO A 58 8.21 43.66 25.56
C PRO A 58 9.60 44.27 25.77
N PRO A 59 10.27 44.72 24.69
CA PRO A 59 11.64 45.20 24.79
C PRO A 59 11.72 46.26 25.88
N GLN A 60 12.43 45.96 26.96
CA GLN A 60 12.76 46.94 27.97
C GLN A 60 13.60 48.00 27.26
N THR A 61 13.05 49.20 27.15
CA THR A 61 13.77 50.39 26.68
C THR A 61 15.02 50.54 27.54
N LEU A 62 16.19 50.36 26.93
CA LEU A 62 17.47 50.66 27.56
C LEU A 62 17.45 52.13 28.04
N PRO A 63 17.92 52.42 29.26
CA PRO A 63 18.08 53.80 29.70
C PRO A 63 19.03 54.55 28.74
N PRO A 64 18.76 55.83 28.45
CA PRO A 64 19.58 56.59 27.50
C PRO A 64 20.98 56.78 28.06
N GLY A 65 22.00 56.17 27.44
CA GLY A 65 23.38 56.33 27.91
C GLY A 65 24.50 55.53 27.24
N PHE A 66 24.26 54.68 26.25
CA PHE A 66 25.34 53.96 25.55
C PHE A 66 25.56 54.49 24.14
N GLN A 67 26.62 55.29 23.98
CA GLN A 67 27.15 55.71 22.68
C GLN A 67 28.12 54.64 22.15
N ILE A 68 27.86 54.15 20.93
CA ILE A 68 28.82 53.34 20.18
C ILE A 68 29.74 54.32 19.43
N VAL A 69 31.03 54.32 19.78
CA VAL A 69 32.09 55.08 19.11
C VAL A 69 32.62 54.26 17.92
N PRO A 70 32.77 54.83 16.70
CA PRO A 70 33.37 54.13 15.58
C PRO A 70 34.90 54.29 15.60
N SER A 71 35.64 53.18 15.63
CA SER A 71 37.09 53.17 15.55
C SER A 71 37.55 53.26 14.09
N ASN A 72 38.08 54.42 13.73
CA ASN A 72 38.80 54.69 12.48
C ASN A 72 40.30 54.50 12.75
N HIS A 73 40.96 53.57 12.07
CA HIS A 73 42.42 53.61 11.93
C HIS A 73 42.81 53.22 10.49
N GLN A 74 43.12 54.26 9.71
CA GLN A 74 44.01 54.19 8.55
C GLN A 74 45.45 53.98 9.05
N ASN A 75 46.32 53.29 8.31
CA ASN A 75 47.31 53.92 7.40
C ASN A 75 48.20 52.84 6.70
N PRO A 76 49.16 53.16 5.81
CA PRO A 76 49.09 52.81 4.39
C PRO A 76 50.32 51.98 3.94
N ASN A 77 50.30 51.49 2.68
CA ASN A 77 51.43 51.44 1.75
C ASN A 77 51.13 50.45 0.62
N SER A 78 50.87 50.98 -0.57
CA SER A 78 51.21 50.32 -1.83
C SER A 78 52.52 50.96 -2.36
N PRO A 79 53.24 50.32 -3.30
CA PRO A 79 52.93 50.61 -4.69
C PRO A 79 53.05 49.42 -5.68
N PHE A 80 52.16 49.44 -6.68
CA PHE A 80 52.34 49.14 -8.12
C PHE A 80 53.20 47.94 -8.58
N SER A 81 52.61 46.97 -9.31
CA SER A 81 52.44 47.01 -10.79
C SER A 81 52.20 45.63 -11.44
N ASN A 82 51.12 45.56 -12.23
CA ASN A 82 50.93 44.95 -13.55
C ASN A 82 51.49 43.55 -13.94
N ASN A 83 50.52 42.70 -14.31
CA ASN A 83 50.35 41.93 -15.56
C ASN A 83 51.29 40.79 -16.02
N HIS A 84 50.58 39.76 -16.51
CA HIS A 84 50.83 38.89 -17.67
C HIS A 84 51.48 37.50 -17.51
N HIS A 85 50.71 36.54 -18.05
CA HIS A 85 51.06 35.39 -18.90
C HIS A 85 51.85 34.18 -18.37
N ASP A 86 51.26 33.04 -18.74
CA ASP A 86 51.85 31.75 -19.12
C ASP A 86 52.69 30.99 -18.09
N THR A 87 52.31 29.74 -17.79
CA THR A 87 53.01 28.56 -18.32
C THR A 87 52.43 27.23 -17.80
N SER A 88 52.56 26.25 -18.69
CA SER A 88 52.43 24.80 -18.60
C SER A 88 53.16 24.09 -17.45
N SER A 89 52.52 23.03 -16.92
CA SER A 89 52.96 21.65 -16.56
C SER A 89 54.46 21.29 -16.40
N PRO A 90 54.88 20.15 -15.77
CA PRO A 90 54.16 19.13 -14.97
C PRO A 90 54.94 18.60 -13.71
N GLU A 91 54.39 17.53 -13.10
CA GLU A 91 55.06 16.37 -12.46
C GLU A 91 55.16 16.20 -10.91
N TYR A 92 54.57 15.07 -10.51
CA TYR A 92 55.02 14.01 -9.57
C TYR A 92 54.84 14.07 -8.03
N SER A 93 54.26 12.95 -7.58
CA SER A 93 54.58 12.12 -6.41
C SER A 93 53.63 12.09 -5.20
N GLN A 94 52.89 10.99 -5.14
CA GLN A 94 52.64 10.06 -4.03
C GLN A 94 52.80 10.55 -2.57
N THR A 95 51.79 10.29 -1.73
CA THR A 95 51.81 9.37 -0.55
C THR A 95 50.89 9.84 0.60
N GLY A 96 50.27 8.86 1.28
CA GLY A 96 49.70 8.98 2.64
C GLY A 96 48.18 9.26 2.68
N SER A 97 47.35 8.59 3.48
CA SER A 97 47.54 7.55 4.49
C SER A 97 46.18 6.93 4.85
N GLN A 98 46.15 5.62 5.07
CA GLN A 98 45.14 4.95 5.92
C GLN A 98 45.14 5.54 7.33
N LEU A 99 43.97 5.73 7.95
CA LEU A 99 43.71 5.64 9.40
C LEU A 99 42.19 5.38 9.56
N HIS A 100 41.76 4.13 9.79
CA HIS A 100 41.57 3.46 11.09
C HIS A 100 40.68 4.21 12.09
N ALA A 101 39.63 3.50 12.51
CA ALA A 101 38.62 3.89 13.49
C ALA A 101 39.21 4.15 14.88
N LEU A 102 38.60 5.09 15.61
CA LEU A 102 38.62 5.10 17.08
C LEU A 102 37.29 5.61 17.64
N TRP A 103 36.66 4.75 18.45
CA TRP A 103 35.66 5.07 19.46
C TRP A 103 36.26 5.94 20.58
N TYR A 104 35.51 6.94 21.07
CA TYR A 104 35.60 7.51 22.43
C TYR A 104 34.18 7.96 22.83
N ALA A 105 33.50 7.31 23.77
CA ALA A 105 33.65 7.33 25.25
C ALA A 105 33.03 8.59 25.90
N TRP A 106 31.97 8.39 26.69
CA TRP A 106 31.30 9.39 27.54
C TRP A 106 32.00 9.50 28.91
N PRO A 107 31.98 10.65 29.61
CA PRO A 107 32.59 10.78 30.92
C PRO A 107 31.66 10.29 32.05
N GLU A 108 32.19 9.46 32.93
CA GLU A 108 31.62 9.12 34.23
C GLU A 108 31.73 10.30 35.20
N LEU A 109 30.63 10.61 35.90
CA LEU A 109 30.62 11.52 37.05
C LEU A 109 30.29 10.71 38.31
N ASN A 110 31.32 10.43 39.10
CA ASN A 110 31.19 9.87 40.45
C ASN A 110 30.86 11.00 41.44
N GLY A 111 29.69 10.91 42.06
CA GLY A 111 29.30 11.73 43.21
C GLY A 111 28.34 10.97 44.11
N GLN A 112 28.82 10.55 45.29
CA GLN A 112 28.00 9.95 46.34
C GLN A 112 26.99 10.98 46.87
N LEU A 113 25.69 10.64 46.83
CA LEU A 113 24.66 11.31 47.60
C LEU A 113 23.78 10.27 48.30
N THR A 114 23.57 10.53 49.57
CA THR A 114 22.89 9.72 50.60
C THR A 114 21.42 9.45 50.30
N VAL A 115 20.96 8.26 50.65
CA VAL A 115 19.56 7.82 50.58
C VAL A 115 18.70 8.69 51.51
N GLY A 116 17.89 9.55 50.91
CA GLY A 116 16.76 10.23 51.54
C GLY A 116 15.48 9.78 50.83
N THR A 117 14.62 9.08 51.55
CA THR A 117 13.29 8.65 51.08
C THR A 117 12.43 9.87 50.75
N ILE A 118 12.14 10.08 49.46
CA ILE A 118 11.12 11.03 49.02
C ILE A 118 10.10 10.24 48.20
N HIS A 119 8.90 10.08 48.75
CA HIS A 119 7.71 9.77 47.97
C HIS A 119 7.43 10.97 47.08
N ASP A 120 7.81 10.87 45.80
CA ASP A 120 7.41 11.84 44.79
C ASP A 120 6.78 11.08 43.62
N THR A 121 5.45 10.98 43.64
CA THR A 121 4.65 10.62 42.47
C THR A 121 4.56 11.85 41.56
N SER A 122 5.70 12.29 41.04
CA SER A 122 5.77 13.25 39.93
C SER A 122 5.93 12.41 38.65
N SER A 123 4.82 12.18 37.95
CA SER A 123 4.84 11.54 36.64
C SER A 123 5.66 12.41 35.70
N CYS A 124 6.92 12.03 35.46
CA CYS A 124 7.77 12.65 34.46
C CYS A 124 7.11 12.39 33.10
N SER A 125 6.39 13.37 32.56
CA SER A 125 5.87 13.30 31.21
C SER A 125 7.05 13.04 30.26
N PRO A 126 6.95 12.07 29.34
CA PRO A 126 8.01 11.81 28.38
C PRO A 126 8.44 13.11 27.69
N SER A 127 9.74 13.35 27.52
CA SER A 127 10.21 14.55 26.78
C SER A 127 9.86 14.48 25.28
N SER A 128 9.38 13.33 24.82
CA SER A 128 9.03 13.04 23.43
C SER A 128 7.85 12.08 23.36
N ILE A 129 6.96 12.31 22.39
CA ILE A 129 5.82 11.44 22.08
C ILE A 129 6.21 9.96 21.92
N TRP A 130 7.44 9.67 21.48
CA TRP A 130 7.93 8.30 21.31
C TRP A 130 8.02 7.54 22.64
N GLY A 131 8.18 8.23 23.77
CA GLY A 131 8.17 7.65 25.11
C GLY A 131 6.79 7.53 25.75
N ASP A 132 5.73 7.98 25.07
CA ASP A 132 4.37 7.91 25.61
C ASP A 132 3.91 6.45 25.79
N PRO A 133 3.46 6.05 26.98
CA PRO A 133 3.02 4.69 27.25
C PRO A 133 1.74 4.31 26.48
N GLU A 134 0.92 5.27 26.07
CA GLU A 134 -0.29 5.04 25.28
C GLU A 134 -0.01 4.99 23.77
N LEU A 135 1.18 5.38 23.32
CA LEU A 135 1.55 5.27 21.91
C LEU A 135 1.75 3.80 21.55
N SER A 136 1.01 3.34 20.54
CA SER A 136 1.06 1.96 20.07
C SER A 136 2.50 1.55 19.72
N PRO A 137 3.00 0.41 20.24
CA PRO A 137 4.28 -0.15 19.83
C PRO A 137 4.38 -0.33 18.31
N LYS A 138 3.25 -0.69 17.65
CA LYS A 138 3.20 -0.85 16.20
C LYS A 138 3.46 0.46 15.45
N ILE A 139 2.85 1.56 15.88
CA ILE A 139 3.08 2.88 15.26
C ILE A 139 4.52 3.35 15.52
N ARG A 140 5.02 3.18 16.75
CA ARG A 140 6.40 3.50 17.12
C ARG A 140 7.40 2.79 16.22
N GLU A 141 7.24 1.48 16.05
CA GLU A 141 8.15 0.67 15.24
C GLU A 141 7.99 0.91 13.74
N ALA A 142 6.77 1.08 13.24
CA ALA A 142 6.54 1.40 11.84
C ALA A 142 7.20 2.75 11.46
N CYS A 143 7.07 3.77 12.31
CA CYS A 143 7.76 5.04 12.13
C CYS A 143 9.29 4.89 12.23
N ARG A 144 9.80 4.05 13.14
CA ARG A 144 11.24 3.76 13.23
C ARG A 144 11.76 3.14 11.93
N VAL A 145 11.10 2.11 11.41
CA VAL A 145 11.49 1.42 10.17
C VAL A 145 11.44 2.39 8.97
N ALA A 146 10.35 3.14 8.83
CA ALA A 146 10.22 4.14 7.75
C ALA A 146 11.33 5.19 7.82
N ARG A 147 11.61 5.74 9.01
CA ARG A 147 12.66 6.74 9.24
C ARG A 147 14.06 6.21 8.97
N GLN A 148 14.36 4.95 9.33
CA GLN A 148 15.65 4.31 9.01
C GLN A 148 15.91 4.20 7.50
N LYS A 149 14.85 4.17 6.70
CA LYS A 149 14.91 4.21 5.23
C LYS A 149 14.66 5.61 4.65
N SER A 150 14.79 6.65 5.49
CA SER A 150 14.68 8.06 5.12
C SER A 150 13.30 8.50 4.62
N TYR A 151 12.23 7.78 4.96
CA TYR A 151 10.87 8.23 4.71
C TYR A 151 10.38 9.15 5.83
N LEU A 152 10.12 10.42 5.48
CA LEU A 152 9.55 11.40 6.41
C LEU A 152 8.06 11.16 6.64
N TYR A 153 7.35 10.59 5.66
CA TYR A 153 5.91 10.38 5.71
C TYR A 153 5.58 8.89 5.73
N LEU A 154 4.69 8.49 6.63
CA LEU A 154 4.18 7.13 6.75
C LEU A 154 2.65 7.15 6.83
N TRP A 155 1.99 6.37 5.98
CA TRP A 155 0.55 6.15 6.06
C TRP A 155 0.24 4.81 6.76
N ILE A 156 -0.76 4.82 7.63
CA ILE A 156 -1.28 3.64 8.35
C ILE A 156 -2.81 3.80 8.43
N ASP A 157 -3.57 2.86 7.88
CA ASP A 157 -5.02 3.00 7.72
C ASP A 157 -5.76 3.21 9.05
N SER A 158 -5.30 2.56 10.12
CA SER A 158 -5.96 2.58 11.42
C SER A 158 -6.00 3.98 12.05
N CYS A 159 -4.91 4.74 11.91
CA CYS A 159 -4.76 6.05 12.54
C CYS A 159 -4.77 7.21 11.55
N CYS A 160 -4.50 7.00 10.26
CA CYS A 160 -4.50 8.09 9.28
C CYS A 160 -5.89 8.39 8.72
N ILE A 161 -6.82 7.43 8.79
CA ILE A 161 -8.22 7.63 8.38
C ILE A 161 -9.07 7.87 9.63
N ASP A 162 -9.82 8.97 9.64
CA ASP A 162 -10.91 9.15 10.58
C ASP A 162 -12.10 8.27 10.17
N LYS A 163 -12.14 7.05 10.72
CA LYS A 163 -13.20 6.08 10.45
C LYS A 163 -14.57 6.50 11.03
N THR A 164 -14.64 7.57 11.82
CA THR A 164 -15.90 8.15 12.33
C THR A 164 -16.54 9.11 11.33
N SER A 165 -15.75 9.67 10.43
CA SER A 165 -16.19 10.53 9.34
C SER A 165 -16.57 9.67 8.12
N SER A 166 -17.87 9.55 7.84
CA SER A 166 -18.36 8.74 6.71
C SER A 166 -17.88 9.25 5.35
N SER A 167 -17.71 10.56 5.20
CA SER A 167 -17.15 11.18 3.99
C SER A 167 -15.67 10.83 3.82
N GLU A 168 -14.86 11.00 4.87
CA GLU A 168 -13.42 10.68 4.84
C GLU A 168 -13.21 9.17 4.61
N LEU A 169 -14.00 8.32 5.27
CA LEU A 169 -13.93 6.87 5.10
C LEU A 169 -14.27 6.46 3.66
N SER A 170 -15.35 7.00 3.08
CA SER A 170 -15.76 6.71 1.70
C SER A 170 -14.70 7.17 0.69
N GLU A 171 -14.17 8.39 0.86
CA GLU A 171 -13.09 8.93 0.03
C GLU A 171 -11.82 8.05 0.14
N SER A 172 -11.46 7.66 1.36
CA SER A 172 -10.29 6.83 1.62
C SER A 172 -10.40 5.45 1.00
N ILE A 173 -11.55 4.78 1.13
CA ILE A 173 -11.80 3.47 0.51
C ILE A 173 -11.66 3.55 -1.02
N ASN A 174 -12.23 4.60 -1.63
CA ASN A 174 -12.16 4.82 -3.08
C ASN A 174 -10.76 5.22 -3.57
N SER A 175 -9.87 5.68 -2.67
CA SER A 175 -8.53 6.16 -3.01
C SER A 175 -7.40 5.19 -2.60
N MET A 176 -7.70 4.19 -1.76
CA MET A 176 -6.68 3.39 -1.08
C MET A 176 -5.73 2.66 -2.02
N TYR A 177 -6.28 2.05 -3.07
CA TYR A 177 -5.46 1.39 -4.09
C TYR A 177 -4.48 2.37 -4.74
N GLN A 178 -4.93 3.58 -5.05
CA GLN A 178 -4.07 4.61 -5.62
C GLN A 178 -2.96 5.01 -4.63
N TRP A 179 -3.29 5.15 -3.35
CA TRP A 179 -2.31 5.43 -2.30
C TRP A 179 -1.28 4.31 -2.14
N TYR A 180 -1.69 3.04 -2.17
CA TYR A 180 -0.73 1.93 -2.19
C TYR A 180 0.11 1.91 -3.48
N SER A 181 -0.50 2.16 -4.63
CA SER A 181 0.18 2.11 -5.93
C SER A 181 1.25 3.19 -6.13
N ARG A 182 1.15 4.28 -5.37
CA ARG A 182 2.03 5.46 -5.43
C ARG A 182 3.00 5.56 -4.26
N ALA A 183 2.84 4.72 -3.24
CA ALA A 183 3.80 4.65 -2.15
C ALA A 183 5.15 4.21 -2.70
N ASP A 184 6.22 4.85 -2.25
CA ASP A 184 7.58 4.45 -2.62
C ASP A 184 7.93 3.08 -2.04
N ILE A 185 7.33 2.72 -0.90
CA ILE A 185 7.48 1.40 -0.31
C ILE A 185 6.25 1.03 0.54
N CYS A 186 5.83 -0.23 0.43
CA CYS A 186 4.86 -0.84 1.31
C CYS A 186 5.57 -1.79 2.29
N TYR A 187 5.29 -1.66 3.59
CA TYR A 187 5.74 -2.60 4.61
C TYR A 187 4.58 -3.50 5.04
N ALA A 188 4.73 -4.81 4.88
CA ALA A 188 3.78 -5.81 5.37
C ALA A 188 4.32 -6.45 6.65
N PHE A 189 3.82 -6.00 7.80
CA PHE A 189 4.21 -6.52 9.11
C PHE A 189 3.46 -7.81 9.46
N LEU A 190 4.16 -8.91 9.69
CA LEU A 190 3.58 -10.23 9.93
C LEU A 190 3.79 -10.65 11.40
N PRO A 191 2.88 -10.31 12.32
CA PRO A 191 3.06 -10.58 13.75
C PRO A 191 3.08 -12.09 14.09
N ASP A 192 2.62 -12.95 13.18
CA ASP A 192 2.58 -14.40 13.33
C ASP A 192 3.77 -15.14 12.69
N VAL A 193 4.74 -14.41 12.13
CA VAL A 193 5.88 -14.96 11.40
C VAL A 193 7.20 -14.57 12.09
N PRO A 194 8.01 -15.54 12.56
CA PRO A 194 9.32 -15.28 13.15
C PRO A 194 10.36 -14.93 12.07
N ALA A 195 11.41 -14.23 12.48
CA ALA A 195 12.54 -13.90 11.60
C ALA A 195 13.40 -15.13 11.27
N GLU A 196 13.67 -15.98 12.25
CA GLU A 196 14.57 -17.14 12.14
C GLU A 196 13.85 -18.39 11.60
N GLU A 197 13.20 -18.29 10.43
CA GLU A 197 12.66 -19.45 9.72
C GLU A 197 13.05 -19.43 8.22
N ASP A 198 13.03 -20.60 7.57
CA ASP A 198 13.03 -20.64 6.11
C ASP A 198 11.63 -20.31 5.60
N HIS A 199 11.39 -19.04 5.28
CA HIS A 199 10.08 -18.56 4.81
C HIS A 199 9.64 -19.20 3.48
N ARG A 200 10.56 -19.81 2.70
CA ARG A 200 10.23 -20.48 1.42
C ARG A 200 9.73 -21.90 1.59
N ALA A 201 10.06 -22.56 2.71
CA ALA A 201 9.66 -23.92 3.01
C ALA A 201 8.12 -24.08 2.92
N LYS A 202 7.63 -25.22 2.40
CA LYS A 202 6.18 -25.47 2.22
C LYS A 202 5.37 -25.34 3.52
N GLY A 203 6.01 -25.61 4.67
CA GLY A 203 5.42 -25.53 5.99
C GLY A 203 5.81 -24.28 6.80
N SER A 204 6.34 -23.23 6.18
CA SER A 204 6.72 -22.01 6.90
C SER A 204 5.52 -21.29 7.51
N ARG A 205 5.74 -20.49 8.56
CA ARG A 205 4.67 -19.65 9.12
C ARG A 205 4.34 -18.50 8.18
N PHE A 206 5.30 -18.04 7.38
CA PHE A 206 5.05 -17.13 6.26
C PHE A 206 3.91 -17.61 5.36
N ARG A 207 3.96 -18.86 4.87
CA ARG A 207 2.92 -19.41 3.97
C ARG A 207 1.55 -19.54 4.62
N ARG A 208 1.52 -19.73 5.94
CA ARG A 208 0.27 -19.82 6.73
C ARG A 208 -0.14 -18.48 7.33
N SER A 209 0.58 -17.40 7.03
CA SER A 209 0.32 -16.13 7.70
C SER A 209 -1.10 -15.68 7.40
N ARG A 210 -1.79 -15.26 8.46
CA ARG A 210 -3.11 -14.65 8.36
C ARG A 210 -3.15 -13.45 7.43
N TRP A 211 -2.02 -12.82 7.12
CA TRP A 211 -1.98 -11.71 6.17
C TRP A 211 -2.47 -12.12 4.78
N PHE A 212 -2.18 -13.34 4.33
CA PHE A 212 -2.62 -13.84 3.01
C PHE A 212 -4.12 -14.17 2.94
N THR A 213 -4.79 -14.30 4.09
CA THR A 213 -6.22 -14.64 4.16
C THR A 213 -7.11 -13.43 4.36
N ARG A 214 -6.58 -12.21 4.47
CA ARG A 214 -7.38 -10.99 4.69
C ARG A 214 -7.81 -10.37 3.37
N GLY A 215 -9.04 -9.86 3.28
CA GLY A 215 -9.57 -9.26 2.04
C GLY A 215 -8.77 -8.05 1.58
N TRP A 216 -8.60 -7.05 2.47
CA TRP A 216 -7.91 -5.80 2.16
C TRP A 216 -6.46 -6.00 1.71
N THR A 217 -5.73 -6.98 2.25
CA THR A 217 -4.31 -7.20 1.91
C THR A 217 -4.09 -7.64 0.45
N LEU A 218 -5.15 -7.92 -0.33
CA LEU A 218 -5.01 -8.19 -1.77
C LEU A 218 -4.53 -6.96 -2.53
N GLN A 219 -5.21 -5.83 -2.34
CA GLN A 219 -4.77 -4.58 -2.95
C GLN A 219 -3.42 -4.12 -2.37
N GLU A 220 -3.15 -4.42 -1.10
CA GLU A 220 -1.89 -4.05 -0.45
C GLU A 220 -0.72 -4.89 -0.97
N LEU A 221 -0.97 -6.10 -1.48
CA LEU A 221 0.01 -6.94 -2.18
C LEU A 221 0.24 -6.45 -3.62
N ILE A 222 -0.86 -6.20 -4.34
CA ILE A 222 -0.85 -6.00 -5.79
C ILE A 222 -0.50 -4.56 -6.16
N ALA A 223 -1.10 -3.57 -5.51
CA ALA A 223 -0.97 -2.17 -5.89
C ALA A 223 0.47 -1.62 -5.78
N PRO A 224 1.21 -1.78 -4.66
CA PRO A 224 2.54 -1.18 -4.55
C PRO A 224 3.53 -1.85 -5.50
N LEU A 225 4.46 -1.08 -6.06
CA LEU A 225 5.56 -1.63 -6.85
C LEU A 225 6.54 -2.36 -5.91
N ASP A 226 7.02 -1.65 -4.90
CA ASP A 226 7.91 -2.17 -3.88
C ASP A 226 7.17 -2.53 -2.59
N LEU A 227 7.28 -3.80 -2.19
CA LEU A 227 6.73 -4.29 -0.93
C LEU A 227 7.76 -5.15 -0.20
N VAL A 228 7.93 -4.89 1.09
CA VAL A 228 8.83 -5.61 1.99
C VAL A 228 8.03 -6.25 3.12
N PHE A 229 8.22 -7.55 3.32
CA PHE A 229 7.66 -8.28 4.46
C PHE A 229 8.57 -8.15 5.67
N LEU A 230 7.96 -7.84 6.81
CA LEU A 230 8.63 -7.73 8.12
C LEU A 230 8.09 -8.83 9.04
N ALA A 231 8.98 -9.50 9.76
CA ALA A 231 8.64 -10.49 10.77
C ALA A 231 8.06 -9.83 12.03
N ASN A 232 7.65 -10.65 12.99
CA ASN A 232 7.05 -10.22 14.25
C ASN A 232 7.95 -9.33 15.13
N ASP A 233 9.26 -9.37 14.91
CA ASP A 233 10.29 -8.54 15.54
C ASP A 233 10.74 -7.35 14.67
N TRP A 234 10.03 -7.08 13.57
CA TRP A 234 10.33 -6.05 12.56
C TRP A 234 11.57 -6.33 11.71
N THR A 235 12.14 -7.54 11.77
CA THR A 235 13.23 -7.97 10.89
C THR A 235 12.72 -8.17 9.47
N VAL A 236 13.53 -7.80 8.46
CA VAL A 236 13.19 -7.99 7.05
C VAL A 236 13.19 -9.47 6.70
N ILE A 237 12.06 -9.97 6.20
CA ILE A 237 11.90 -11.32 5.65
C ILE A 237 12.39 -11.34 4.19
N GLY A 238 11.92 -10.37 3.40
CA GLY A 238 12.24 -10.28 1.97
C GLY A 238 11.29 -9.34 1.24
N SER A 239 11.61 -9.04 -0.01
CA SER A 239 10.74 -8.28 -0.91
C SER A 239 9.71 -9.17 -1.59
N LYS A 240 8.62 -8.57 -2.07
CA LYS A 240 7.61 -9.20 -2.94
C LYS A 240 8.24 -9.93 -4.12
N GLU A 241 9.25 -9.33 -4.74
CA GLU A 241 10.01 -9.96 -5.83
C GLU A 241 10.80 -11.20 -5.35
N SER A 242 11.59 -11.06 -4.28
CA SER A 242 12.43 -12.16 -3.76
C SER A 242 11.60 -13.36 -3.24
N LEU A 243 10.34 -13.12 -2.89
CA LEU A 243 9.37 -14.09 -2.38
C LEU A 243 8.26 -14.37 -3.41
N ALA A 244 8.44 -14.01 -4.68
CA ALA A 244 7.38 -14.17 -5.69
C ALA A 244 6.88 -15.61 -5.78
N LYS A 245 7.78 -16.60 -5.83
CA LYS A 245 7.40 -18.02 -5.91
C LYS A 245 6.48 -18.46 -4.76
N PRO A 246 6.86 -18.35 -3.46
CA PRO A 246 5.96 -18.72 -2.39
C PRO A 246 4.66 -17.91 -2.38
N ILE A 247 4.69 -16.62 -2.76
CA ILE A 247 3.46 -15.80 -2.83
C ILE A 247 2.50 -16.33 -3.91
N ILE A 248 2.99 -16.60 -5.12
CA ILE A 248 2.19 -17.18 -6.22
C ILE A 248 1.56 -18.49 -5.78
N ASP A 249 2.33 -19.38 -5.16
CA ASP A 249 1.84 -20.67 -4.65
C ASP A 249 0.72 -20.52 -3.59
N ILE A 250 0.71 -19.42 -2.82
CA ILE A 250 -0.30 -19.17 -1.77
C ILE A 250 -1.57 -18.55 -2.36
N THR A 251 -1.39 -17.58 -3.27
CA THR A 251 -2.47 -16.66 -3.68
C THR A 251 -3.09 -17.00 -5.03
N ASP A 252 -2.45 -17.88 -5.81
CA ASP A 252 -2.78 -18.15 -7.22
C ASP A 252 -2.75 -16.91 -8.12
N ILE A 253 -2.07 -15.84 -7.68
CA ILE A 253 -1.85 -14.64 -8.47
C ILE A 253 -0.65 -14.89 -9.37
N GLU A 254 -0.83 -14.79 -10.68
CA GLU A 254 0.24 -14.98 -11.64
C GLU A 254 1.38 -13.95 -11.49
N TYR A 255 2.58 -14.35 -11.88
CA TYR A 255 3.80 -13.53 -11.76
C TYR A 255 3.64 -12.13 -12.38
N ASN A 256 3.03 -12.05 -13.57
CA ASN A 256 2.85 -10.80 -14.30
C ASN A 256 1.90 -9.82 -13.59
N ALA A 257 0.88 -10.33 -12.89
CA ALA A 257 0.00 -9.51 -12.06
C ALA A 257 0.70 -9.11 -10.76
N LEU A 258 1.36 -10.06 -10.09
CA LEU A 258 2.00 -9.86 -8.78
C LEU A 258 3.07 -8.76 -8.81
N LEU A 259 3.92 -8.78 -9.84
CA LEU A 259 5.01 -7.81 -10.01
C LEU A 259 4.61 -6.63 -10.92
N ARG A 260 3.34 -6.54 -11.32
CA ARG A 260 2.82 -5.47 -12.19
C ARG A 260 3.59 -5.33 -13.50
N VAL A 261 4.05 -6.46 -14.06
CA VAL A 261 4.64 -6.51 -15.42
C VAL A 261 3.57 -6.20 -16.47
N GLN A 262 2.34 -6.67 -16.22
CA GLN A 262 1.16 -6.33 -17.01
C GLN A 262 0.18 -5.51 -16.16
N PRO A 263 -0.57 -4.57 -16.77
CA PRO A 263 -1.64 -3.87 -16.07
C PRO A 263 -2.80 -4.83 -15.74
N LEU A 264 -3.58 -4.51 -14.71
CA LEU A 264 -4.61 -5.40 -14.18
C LEU A 264 -5.78 -5.66 -15.13
N ASP A 265 -5.98 -4.81 -16.14
CA ASP A 265 -7.00 -4.95 -17.18
C ASP A 265 -6.67 -6.03 -18.23
N GLU A 266 -5.42 -6.50 -18.30
CA GLU A 266 -5.03 -7.68 -19.09
C GLU A 266 -5.46 -8.99 -18.41
N PHE A 267 -5.85 -8.97 -17.14
CA PHE A 267 -6.35 -10.13 -16.41
C PHE A 267 -7.88 -10.10 -16.37
N SER A 268 -8.48 -11.24 -16.63
CA SER A 268 -9.92 -11.36 -16.69
C SER A 268 -10.58 -11.01 -15.35
N VAL A 269 -11.85 -10.64 -15.41
CA VAL A 269 -12.66 -10.42 -14.21
C VAL A 269 -12.67 -11.67 -13.33
N ALA A 270 -12.79 -12.84 -13.94
CA ALA A 270 -12.77 -14.12 -13.24
C ALA A 270 -11.44 -14.38 -12.52
N GLN A 271 -10.31 -14.09 -13.17
CA GLN A 271 -8.98 -14.18 -12.54
C GLN A 271 -8.88 -13.25 -11.33
N ARG A 272 -9.23 -11.97 -11.51
CA ARG A 272 -9.16 -10.97 -10.44
C ARG A 272 -10.06 -11.30 -9.25
N LEU A 273 -11.27 -11.81 -9.48
CA LEU A 273 -12.16 -12.28 -8.41
C LEU A 273 -11.62 -13.54 -7.73
N SER A 274 -10.96 -14.45 -8.46
CA SER A 274 -10.36 -15.66 -7.89
C SER A 274 -9.28 -15.36 -6.86
N TRP A 275 -8.49 -14.29 -7.06
CA TRP A 275 -7.44 -13.85 -6.12
C TRP A 275 -7.99 -13.44 -4.74
N ALA A 276 -9.28 -13.12 -4.69
CA ALA A 276 -10.00 -12.73 -3.48
C ALA A 276 -10.86 -13.86 -2.89
N ALA A 277 -11.10 -14.95 -3.63
CA ALA A 277 -12.03 -16.00 -3.25
C ALA A 277 -11.66 -16.74 -1.94
N LYS A 278 -10.37 -16.83 -1.64
CA LYS A 278 -9.84 -17.47 -0.41
C LYS A 278 -9.65 -16.48 0.75
N ARG A 279 -10.01 -15.21 0.57
CA ARG A 279 -9.81 -14.14 1.55
C ARG A 279 -11.08 -13.84 2.33
N GLU A 280 -10.91 -13.34 3.54
CA GLU A 280 -11.96 -13.07 4.52
C GLU A 280 -11.91 -11.62 5.00
N THR A 281 -13.08 -11.07 5.27
CA THR A 281 -13.27 -9.71 5.78
C THR A 281 -14.11 -9.73 7.04
N THR A 282 -13.87 -8.77 7.93
CA THR A 282 -14.64 -8.63 9.17
C THR A 282 -16.05 -8.10 8.90
N ARG A 283 -16.15 -7.05 8.07
CA ARG A 283 -17.45 -6.56 7.56
C ARG A 283 -17.73 -7.26 6.24
N VAL A 284 -18.98 -7.64 6.03
CA VAL A 284 -19.38 -8.39 4.81
C VAL A 284 -19.24 -7.53 3.56
N GLU A 285 -19.49 -6.22 3.67
CA GLU A 285 -19.39 -5.26 2.58
C GLU A 285 -17.95 -5.07 2.08
N ASP A 286 -16.96 -5.24 2.97
CA ASP A 286 -15.55 -5.13 2.62
C ASP A 286 -15.10 -6.21 1.61
N ARG A 287 -15.86 -7.30 1.44
CA ARG A 287 -15.63 -8.27 0.35
C ARG A 287 -15.71 -7.61 -1.03
N ALA A 288 -16.56 -6.58 -1.15
CA ALA A 288 -16.69 -5.78 -2.35
C ALA A 288 -15.74 -4.58 -2.31
N TYR A 289 -15.72 -3.84 -1.20
CA TYR A 289 -15.00 -2.57 -1.14
C TYR A 289 -13.47 -2.72 -1.22
N SER A 290 -12.93 -3.85 -0.76
CA SER A 290 -11.49 -4.16 -0.92
C SER A 290 -11.05 -4.42 -2.36
N LEU A 291 -12.00 -4.55 -3.29
CA LEU A 291 -11.74 -4.85 -4.70
C LEU A 291 -11.93 -3.66 -5.63
N LEU A 292 -12.43 -2.52 -5.14
CA LEU A 292 -12.70 -1.34 -5.96
C LEU A 292 -11.49 -0.94 -6.82
N GLY A 293 -10.31 -0.86 -6.20
CA GLY A 293 -9.08 -0.54 -6.90
C GLY A 293 -8.58 -1.62 -7.87
N ILE A 294 -8.81 -2.90 -7.56
CA ILE A 294 -8.45 -4.02 -8.44
C ILE A 294 -9.23 -3.96 -9.77
N PHE A 295 -10.46 -3.44 -9.72
CA PHE A 295 -11.32 -3.27 -10.90
C PHE A 295 -11.33 -1.84 -11.46
N GLY A 296 -10.65 -0.88 -10.84
CA GLY A 296 -10.73 0.53 -11.25
C GLY A 296 -12.15 1.10 -11.14
N ILE A 297 -12.90 0.68 -10.12
CA ILE A 297 -14.29 1.09 -9.88
C ILE A 297 -14.33 2.07 -8.72
N ASN A 298 -15.21 3.06 -8.85
CA ASN A 298 -15.61 3.91 -7.74
C ASN A 298 -17.11 3.78 -7.53
N MET A 299 -17.53 3.56 -6.29
CA MET A 299 -18.93 3.46 -5.89
C MET A 299 -19.08 3.90 -4.42
N PRO A 300 -20.27 4.39 -4.02
CA PRO A 300 -20.52 4.75 -2.62
C PRO A 300 -20.35 3.56 -1.67
N THR A 301 -19.70 3.79 -0.52
CA THR A 301 -19.60 2.79 0.55
C THR A 301 -20.78 2.91 1.49
N LEU A 302 -21.62 1.89 1.55
CA LEU A 302 -22.87 1.83 2.31
C LEU A 302 -22.83 0.68 3.34
N TYR A 303 -22.11 0.89 4.44
CA TYR A 303 -22.08 -0.10 5.51
C TYR A 303 -23.48 -0.32 6.12
N GLY A 304 -23.91 -1.58 6.20
CA GLY A 304 -25.27 -1.99 6.52
C GLY A 304 -26.03 -2.61 5.33
N GLU A 305 -25.50 -2.51 4.10
CA GLU A 305 -26.12 -3.13 2.92
C GLU A 305 -25.87 -4.64 2.79
N GLY A 306 -25.00 -5.20 3.63
CA GLY A 306 -24.76 -6.65 3.67
C GLY A 306 -24.15 -7.20 2.38
N GLU A 307 -24.62 -8.38 1.95
CA GLU A 307 -24.18 -9.02 0.69
C GLU A 307 -24.57 -8.20 -0.56
N GLY A 308 -25.43 -7.18 -0.43
CA GLY A 308 -25.78 -6.25 -1.51
C GLY A 308 -24.58 -5.50 -2.08
N ALA A 309 -23.53 -5.26 -1.28
CA ALA A 309 -22.31 -4.61 -1.72
C ALA A 309 -21.60 -5.38 -2.85
N PHE A 310 -21.53 -6.71 -2.74
CA PHE A 310 -20.89 -7.56 -3.75
C PHE A 310 -21.72 -7.64 -5.04
N ARG A 311 -23.06 -7.61 -4.92
CA ARG A 311 -23.93 -7.49 -6.09
C ARG A 311 -23.69 -6.17 -6.83
N ARG A 312 -23.66 -5.04 -6.11
CA ARG A 312 -23.35 -3.71 -6.69
C ARG A 312 -21.99 -3.67 -7.36
N LEU A 313 -20.96 -4.29 -6.76
CA LEU A 313 -19.65 -4.41 -7.40
C LEU A 313 -19.75 -5.14 -8.75
N GLN A 314 -20.43 -6.29 -8.80
CA GLN A 314 -20.61 -7.03 -10.05
C GLN A 314 -21.41 -6.23 -11.09
N GLU A 315 -22.41 -5.44 -10.68
CA GLU A 315 -23.14 -4.53 -11.56
C GLU A 315 -22.25 -3.41 -12.12
N GLU A 316 -21.37 -2.81 -11.31
CA GLU A 316 -20.39 -1.83 -11.78
C GLU A 316 -19.34 -2.46 -12.71
N ILE A 317 -18.86 -3.68 -12.41
CA ILE A 317 -17.97 -4.44 -13.28
C ILE A 317 -18.64 -4.66 -14.64
N MET A 318 -19.87 -5.20 -14.65
CA MET A 318 -20.62 -5.45 -15.87
C MET A 318 -20.85 -4.18 -16.70
N ARG A 319 -21.02 -3.02 -16.04
CA ARG A 319 -21.23 -1.74 -16.72
C ARG A 319 -19.95 -1.19 -17.36
N ARG A 320 -18.79 -1.40 -16.74
CA ARG A 320 -17.52 -0.73 -17.12
C ARG A 320 -16.52 -1.63 -17.83
N ILE A 321 -16.57 -2.94 -17.60
CA ILE A 321 -15.56 -3.90 -18.07
C ILE A 321 -16.25 -4.90 -19.00
N PRO A 322 -15.97 -4.89 -20.32
CA PRO A 322 -16.61 -5.75 -21.30
C PRO A 322 -16.03 -7.17 -21.29
N ASP A 323 -16.10 -7.86 -20.15
CA ASP A 323 -15.51 -9.17 -19.92
C ASP A 323 -16.55 -10.19 -19.46
N GLN A 324 -16.82 -11.19 -20.31
CA GLN A 324 -17.85 -12.21 -20.07
C GLN A 324 -17.44 -13.21 -18.98
N SER A 325 -16.16 -13.25 -18.58
CA SER A 325 -15.67 -14.15 -17.53
C SER A 325 -16.31 -13.85 -16.17
N LEU A 326 -16.92 -12.67 -15.99
CA LEU A 326 -17.78 -12.36 -14.84
C LEU A 326 -18.85 -13.44 -14.57
N PHE A 327 -19.33 -14.15 -15.60
CA PHE A 327 -20.37 -15.18 -15.47
C PHE A 327 -19.81 -16.61 -15.36
N ALA A 328 -18.48 -16.77 -15.29
CA ALA A 328 -17.81 -18.08 -15.29
C ALA A 328 -17.63 -18.72 -13.90
N TRP A 329 -18.36 -18.23 -12.89
CA TRP A 329 -18.31 -18.70 -11.49
C TRP A 329 -19.06 -20.02 -11.24
N THR A 330 -19.83 -20.51 -12.22
CA THR A 330 -20.48 -21.82 -12.10
C THR A 330 -19.49 -22.91 -12.45
N ARG A 331 -19.52 -24.02 -11.68
CA ARG A 331 -18.80 -25.23 -12.06
C ARG A 331 -19.26 -25.67 -13.44
N CYS A 332 -18.45 -25.44 -14.46
CA CYS A 332 -18.54 -26.20 -15.70
C CYS A 332 -18.04 -27.62 -15.39
N GLU A 333 -18.82 -28.39 -14.64
CA GLU A 333 -18.79 -29.83 -14.80
C GLU A 333 -19.37 -30.06 -16.20
N LEU A 334 -18.49 -30.08 -17.20
CA LEU A 334 -18.85 -30.62 -18.51
C LEU A 334 -19.44 -32.01 -18.24
N PRO A 335 -20.66 -32.31 -18.72
CA PRO A 335 -21.21 -33.65 -18.57
C PRO A 335 -20.17 -34.64 -19.08
N ASP A 336 -19.88 -35.65 -18.28
CA ASP A 336 -19.06 -36.77 -18.74
C ASP A 336 -19.67 -37.29 -20.04
N PRO A 337 -18.94 -37.33 -21.17
CA PRO A 337 -19.44 -37.88 -22.43
C PRO A 337 -20.01 -39.30 -22.28
N SER A 338 -19.58 -40.07 -21.27
CA SER A 338 -20.11 -41.40 -20.94
C SER A 338 -21.39 -41.41 -20.10
N SER A 339 -21.84 -40.28 -19.56
CA SER A 339 -23.06 -40.19 -18.75
C SER A 339 -24.32 -40.13 -19.63
N HIS A 340 -24.65 -41.26 -20.27
CA HIS A 340 -25.93 -41.46 -20.93
C HIS A 340 -27.07 -41.51 -19.89
N LEU A 341 -27.67 -40.37 -19.58
CA LEU A 341 -28.99 -40.33 -18.95
C LEU A 341 -30.03 -40.84 -19.95
N HIS A 342 -30.31 -42.14 -19.89
CA HIS A 342 -31.46 -42.77 -20.52
C HIS A 342 -32.75 -42.26 -19.85
N HIS A 343 -33.30 -41.13 -20.31
CA HIS A 343 -34.67 -40.76 -20.03
C HIS A 343 -35.47 -40.75 -21.35
N PRO A 344 -36.47 -41.64 -21.51
CA PRO A 344 -37.12 -41.88 -22.80
C PRO A 344 -37.98 -40.72 -23.33
N GLU A 345 -38.18 -39.65 -22.55
CA GLU A 345 -38.96 -38.47 -22.99
C GLU A 345 -38.15 -37.42 -23.78
N TYR A 346 -36.83 -37.56 -23.91
CA TYR A 346 -35.97 -36.55 -24.59
C TYR A 346 -35.38 -37.03 -25.93
N ALA A 347 -35.83 -38.18 -26.46
CA ALA A 347 -35.23 -38.81 -27.64
C ALA A 347 -35.41 -38.06 -28.97
N HIS A 348 -36.22 -37.00 -29.04
CA HIS A 348 -36.56 -36.32 -30.30
C HIS A 348 -35.85 -34.99 -30.57
N ALA A 349 -34.92 -34.54 -29.72
CA ALA A 349 -34.20 -33.27 -29.92
C ALA A 349 -32.72 -33.42 -30.33
N GLN A 350 -32.29 -34.61 -30.75
CA GLN A 350 -30.89 -34.85 -31.14
C GLN A 350 -30.67 -34.55 -32.63
N LYS A 351 -30.43 -33.28 -32.96
CA LYS A 351 -29.52 -32.98 -34.10
C LYS A 351 -28.80 -31.64 -34.07
N ASP A 352 -29.20 -30.65 -33.25
CA ASP A 352 -28.60 -29.30 -33.39
C ASP A 352 -28.33 -28.50 -32.10
N GLN A 353 -28.17 -29.14 -30.95
CA GLN A 353 -27.90 -28.40 -29.70
C GLN A 353 -26.68 -28.91 -28.95
N ARG A 354 -25.52 -28.33 -29.29
CA ARG A 354 -24.43 -28.12 -28.33
C ARG A 354 -24.92 -27.10 -27.28
N ARG A 355 -25.85 -27.52 -26.42
CA ARG A 355 -26.34 -26.72 -25.30
C ARG A 355 -25.31 -26.80 -24.18
N PHE A 356 -24.87 -25.63 -23.71
CA PHE A 356 -24.21 -25.44 -22.42
C PHE A 356 -25.06 -26.14 -21.34
N ALA A 357 -24.63 -27.33 -20.91
CA ALA A 357 -25.25 -28.02 -19.81
C ALA A 357 -24.74 -27.38 -18.52
N PHE A 358 -25.56 -26.55 -17.89
CA PHE A 358 -25.42 -26.22 -16.48
C PHE A 358 -25.63 -27.53 -15.69
N SER A 359 -24.55 -28.23 -15.35
CA SER A 359 -24.61 -29.31 -14.38
C SER A 359 -24.91 -28.69 -13.01
N GLY A 360 -26.18 -28.76 -12.62
CA GLY A 360 -26.66 -28.32 -11.33
C GLY A 360 -26.12 -29.21 -10.21
N SER A 361 -24.95 -28.89 -9.68
CA SER A 361 -24.78 -29.04 -8.23
C SER A 361 -25.87 -28.19 -7.56
N ARG A 362 -26.47 -28.67 -6.47
CA ARG A 362 -27.63 -28.08 -5.77
C ARG A 362 -27.35 -26.70 -5.16
N THR A 363 -27.05 -25.70 -5.98
CA THR A 363 -27.12 -24.29 -5.65
C THR A 363 -28.17 -23.69 -6.56
N THR A 364 -29.35 -23.49 -5.98
CA THR A 364 -30.54 -22.84 -6.54
C THR A 364 -30.31 -21.35 -6.83
N SER A 365 -29.27 -20.99 -7.57
CA SER A 365 -29.02 -19.60 -7.95
C SER A 365 -29.80 -19.29 -9.23
N ILE A 366 -30.99 -18.72 -9.06
CA ILE A 366 -31.84 -18.16 -10.13
C ILE A 366 -31.25 -16.81 -10.66
N SER A 367 -30.10 -16.37 -10.14
CA SER A 367 -29.49 -15.08 -10.46
C SER A 367 -28.35 -15.22 -11.47
N LEU A 368 -28.27 -14.24 -12.38
CA LEU A 368 -27.17 -14.11 -13.33
C LEU A 368 -25.81 -13.85 -12.64
N LEU A 369 -25.84 -13.16 -11.50
CA LEU A 369 -24.65 -12.76 -10.74
C LEU A 369 -24.34 -13.75 -9.62
N ALA A 370 -23.05 -13.89 -9.31
CA ALA A 370 -22.58 -14.77 -8.24
C ALA A 370 -23.12 -14.31 -6.89
N SER A 371 -23.48 -15.27 -6.05
CA SER A 371 -23.93 -15.00 -4.68
C SER A 371 -22.77 -14.76 -3.74
N SER A 372 -21.61 -15.35 -4.03
CA SER A 372 -20.41 -15.25 -3.21
C SER A 372 -19.17 -15.15 -4.07
N ILE A 373 -18.17 -14.41 -3.59
CA ILE A 373 -16.86 -14.37 -4.24
C ILE A 373 -16.15 -15.75 -4.23
N LYS A 374 -16.52 -16.63 -3.29
CA LYS A 374 -15.99 -18.00 -3.20
C LYS A 374 -16.31 -18.84 -4.42
N ASP A 375 -17.37 -18.48 -5.15
CA ASP A 375 -17.78 -19.15 -6.38
C ASP A 375 -16.70 -19.02 -7.48
N PHE A 376 -15.82 -18.01 -7.40
CA PHE A 376 -14.69 -17.79 -8.32
C PHE A 376 -13.39 -18.54 -7.92
N SER A 377 -13.41 -19.38 -6.89
CA SER A 377 -12.19 -20.02 -6.35
C SER A 377 -11.39 -20.89 -7.34
N ASN A 378 -12.02 -21.36 -8.42
CA ASN A 378 -11.38 -22.17 -9.46
C ASN A 378 -11.22 -21.41 -10.78
N CYS A 379 -11.34 -20.09 -10.76
CA CYS A 379 -11.38 -19.26 -11.97
C CYS A 379 -10.02 -18.63 -12.34
N ALA A 380 -8.94 -18.99 -11.65
CA ALA A 380 -7.61 -18.41 -11.87
C ALA A 380 -7.04 -18.67 -13.28
N GLY A 381 -7.50 -19.70 -13.97
CA GLY A 381 -7.12 -20.02 -15.36
C GLY A 381 -8.12 -19.59 -16.43
N ILE A 382 -9.15 -18.80 -16.08
CA ILE A 382 -10.19 -18.38 -17.04
C ILE A 382 -9.76 -17.06 -17.67
N GLU A 383 -9.37 -17.11 -18.94
CA GLU A 383 -9.07 -15.92 -19.73
C GLU A 383 -10.32 -15.32 -20.37
N SER A 384 -10.31 -14.01 -20.61
CA SER A 384 -11.38 -13.33 -21.35
C SER A 384 -11.13 -13.44 -22.85
N LEU A 385 -12.21 -13.48 -23.63
CA LEU A 385 -12.12 -13.40 -25.09
C LEU A 385 -12.37 -11.95 -25.52
N SER A 386 -11.62 -11.49 -26.53
CA SER A 386 -11.90 -10.18 -27.12
C SER A 386 -13.31 -10.17 -27.73
N HIS A 387 -13.91 -8.97 -27.81
CA HIS A 387 -15.23 -8.82 -28.42
C HIS A 387 -15.29 -9.38 -29.85
N ASP A 388 -14.26 -9.12 -30.65
CA ASP A 388 -14.13 -9.64 -32.01
C ASP A 388 -14.08 -11.16 -32.06
N GLU A 389 -13.36 -11.78 -31.11
CA GLU A 389 -13.27 -13.24 -31.02
C GLU A 389 -14.60 -13.86 -30.61
N VAL A 390 -15.35 -13.20 -29.71
CA VAL A 390 -16.72 -13.62 -29.35
C VAL A 390 -17.64 -13.54 -30.57
N LEU A 391 -17.66 -12.42 -31.29
CA LEU A 391 -18.48 -12.25 -32.50
C LEU A 391 -18.12 -13.30 -33.55
N ARG A 392 -16.82 -13.53 -33.78
CA ARG A 392 -16.31 -14.53 -34.71
C ARG A 392 -16.76 -15.95 -34.34
N ARG A 393 -16.64 -16.33 -33.07
CA ARG A 393 -17.05 -17.67 -32.59
C ARG A 393 -18.57 -17.87 -32.65
N LEU A 394 -19.35 -16.84 -32.33
CA LEU A 394 -20.80 -16.89 -32.36
C LEU A 394 -21.40 -16.66 -33.76
N ARG A 395 -20.55 -16.41 -34.77
CA ARG A 395 -20.97 -16.10 -36.15
C ARG A 395 -21.95 -14.92 -36.20
N LEU A 396 -21.76 -13.96 -35.30
CA LEU A 396 -22.54 -12.72 -35.28
C LEU A 396 -21.94 -11.74 -36.30
N PRO A 397 -22.78 -10.97 -37.02
CA PRO A 397 -22.28 -9.99 -37.96
C PRO A 397 -21.45 -8.92 -37.23
N ILE A 398 -20.26 -8.62 -37.76
CA ILE A 398 -19.40 -7.53 -37.29
C ILE A 398 -20.03 -6.20 -37.76
N THR A 399 -21.15 -5.82 -37.17
CA THR A 399 -21.74 -4.49 -37.38
C THR A 399 -21.28 -3.59 -36.24
N ILE A 400 -20.07 -3.05 -36.37
CA ILE A 400 -19.61 -1.99 -35.48
C ILE A 400 -20.43 -0.74 -35.83
N SER A 401 -21.43 -0.42 -35.01
CA SER A 401 -22.06 0.90 -35.09
C SER A 401 -20.98 1.97 -34.83
N PRO A 402 -20.87 3.04 -35.64
CA PRO A 402 -19.87 4.10 -35.46
C PRO A 402 -19.87 4.70 -34.05
N HIS A 403 -21.00 4.60 -33.35
CA HIS A 403 -21.19 5.09 -32.00
C HIS A 403 -20.55 4.23 -30.89
N MET A 404 -20.20 2.96 -31.19
CA MET A 404 -19.49 2.09 -30.25
C MET A 404 -17.97 2.15 -30.41
N ALA A 405 -17.47 2.49 -31.60
CA ALA A 405 -16.03 2.63 -31.84
C ALA A 405 -15.39 3.69 -30.92
N SER A 406 -16.11 4.76 -30.57
CA SER A 406 -15.65 5.79 -29.63
C SER A 406 -15.70 5.37 -28.16
N ALA A 407 -16.58 4.43 -27.79
CA ALA A 407 -16.68 3.90 -26.42
C ALA A 407 -15.55 2.90 -26.10
N PHE A 408 -15.02 2.22 -27.12
CA PHE A 408 -13.87 1.33 -27.00
C PHE A 408 -12.52 2.06 -27.21
N SER A 409 -12.56 3.35 -27.56
CA SER A 409 -11.38 4.20 -27.69
C SER A 409 -11.47 5.40 -26.74
N SER A 410 -11.33 5.18 -25.42
CA SER A 410 -11.03 6.26 -24.47
C SER A 410 -10.57 5.73 -23.11
N PRO A 411 -9.70 6.52 -22.44
CA PRO A 411 -8.27 6.50 -22.66
C PRO A 411 -7.67 5.19 -22.13
N ARG A 412 -6.58 4.71 -22.76
CA ARG A 412 -5.60 3.91 -22.01
C ARG A 412 -5.33 4.70 -20.73
N TYR A 413 -5.72 4.18 -19.57
CA TYR A 413 -5.26 4.72 -18.30
C TYR A 413 -3.76 4.39 -18.23
N ILE A 414 -3.00 5.24 -18.90
CA ILE A 414 -1.56 5.28 -18.85
C ILE A 414 -1.25 5.82 -17.45
N PHE A 415 -1.23 4.93 -16.46
CA PHE A 415 -0.29 5.09 -15.36
C PHE A 415 1.10 4.75 -15.92
N ARG A 416 1.64 5.66 -16.75
CA ARG A 416 3.08 5.70 -16.98
C ARG A 416 3.67 6.23 -15.67
N PRO A 417 4.55 5.49 -14.98
CA PRO A 417 5.46 6.15 -14.05
C PRO A 417 6.26 7.21 -14.83
N PRO A 418 6.69 8.31 -14.20
CA PRO A 418 7.50 9.30 -14.88
C PRO A 418 8.75 8.62 -15.45
N SER A 419 8.79 8.55 -16.78
CA SER A 419 9.95 8.12 -17.55
C SER A 419 11.12 9.01 -17.19
N THR A 420 12.06 8.49 -16.42
CA THR A 420 13.41 9.04 -16.39
C THR A 420 14.17 8.35 -17.52
N PHE A 421 14.25 9.04 -18.65
CA PHE A 421 15.29 8.80 -19.66
C PHE A 421 16.64 8.96 -18.98
N LEU A 422 17.53 7.98 -19.14
CA LEU A 422 18.94 8.25 -19.48
C LEU A 422 19.45 7.09 -20.34
N LEU A 423 19.77 7.45 -21.58
CA LEU A 423 20.63 6.72 -22.51
C LEU A 423 22.01 6.50 -21.88
N ASN A 424 22.61 5.33 -22.14
CA ASN A 424 24.01 5.15 -22.56
C ASN A 424 24.32 3.64 -22.61
N VAL A 425 24.33 3.05 -23.81
CA VAL A 425 25.49 2.56 -24.58
C VAL A 425 24.95 1.95 -25.88
#